data_AF-A0A3N4LT69-F1
#
_entry.id   AF-A0A3N4LT69-F1
#
_cell.length_a   1.000
_cell.length_b   1.000
_cell.length_c   1.000
_cell.angle_alpha   90.00
_cell.angle_beta   90.00
_cell.angle_gamma   90.00
#
_symmetry.space_group_name_H-M   'P 1'
#
loop_
_entity.id
_entity.type
_entity.pdbx_description
1 polymer ?
#
loop_
_entity_poly.entity_id
_entity_poly.type
_entity_poly.pdbx_seq_one_letter_code
_entity_poly.pdbx_strand_id
1 'polypeptide(L)' 'MFAEVKSDNDRLSDTQGLWIHVLSSAGIKVELCHALIKEGQPGDKLQEEETQ' A
#
# COMPACT_ATOMS: atom_id res chain seq x y z
N MET A 1 4.83 10.46 9.16
CA MET A 1 4.14 9.17 9.36
C MET A 1 4.40 8.35 8.11
N PHE A 2 4.92 7.14 8.26
CA PHE A 2 5.24 6.25 7.13
C PHE A 2 4.18 5.15 7.01
N ALA A 3 3.99 4.63 5.79
CA ALA A 3 3.16 3.47 5.53
C ALA A 3 3.87 2.52 4.56
N GLU A 4 3.90 1.23 4.88
CA GLU A 4 4.26 0.16 3.95
C GLU A 4 2.96 -0.39 3.38
N VAL A 5 2.77 -0.32 2.06
CA VAL A 5 1.55 -0.78 1.40
C VAL A 5 1.81 -2.08 0.67
N LYS A 6 1.00 -3.10 0.94
CA LYS A 6 1.06 -4.42 0.32
C LYS A 6 -0.20 -4.71 -0.46
N SER A 7 -0.07 -5.19 -1.69
CA SER A 7 -1.21 -5.75 -2.43
C SER A 7 -1.59 -7.12 -1.85
N ASP A 8 -2.75 -7.66 -2.26
CA ASP A 8 -3.27 -8.95 -1.79
C ASP A 8 -2.27 -10.11 -1.88
N ASN A 9 -1.39 -10.08 -2.89
CA ASN A 9 -0.39 -11.13 -3.11
C ASN A 9 1.06 -10.68 -2.84
N ASP A 10 1.26 -9.48 -2.30
CA ASP A 10 2.58 -9.00 -1.89
C ASP A 10 2.81 -9.32 -0.41
N ARG A 11 3.91 -10.04 -0.11
CA ARG A 11 4.29 -10.41 1.24
C ARG A 11 5.32 -9.44 1.78
N LEU A 12 5.26 -9.18 3.07
CA LEU A 12 6.29 -8.42 3.75
C LEU A 12 7.61 -9.21 3.76
N SER A 13 8.65 -8.65 3.15
CA SER A 13 10.00 -9.24 3.20
C SER A 13 10.67 -9.01 4.55
N ASP A 14 11.65 -9.85 4.90
CA ASP A 14 12.42 -9.73 6.14
C ASP A 14 13.13 -8.37 6.25
N THR A 15 13.68 -7.84 5.14
CA THR A 15 14.31 -6.53 5.11
C THR A 15 13.31 -5.40 5.34
N GLN A 16 12.12 -5.48 4.76
CA GLN A 16 11.05 -4.51 5.04
C GLN A 16 10.63 -4.57 6.52
N GLY A 17 10.47 -5.78 7.07
CA GLY A 17 10.17 -5.99 8.48
C GLY A 17 11.24 -5.40 9.41
N LEU A 18 12.52 -5.56 9.08
CA LEU A 18 13.63 -4.96 9.81
C LEU A 18 13.53 -3.43 9.83
N TRP A 19 13.24 -2.80 8.69
CA TRP A 19 13.10 -1.34 8.63
C TRP A 19 11.90 -0.81 9.39
N ILE A 20 10.75 -1.51 9.33
CA ILE A 20 9.59 -1.17 10.16
C ILE A 20 9.95 -1.24 11.64
N HIS A 21 10.71 -2.26 12.05
CA HIS A 21 11.18 -2.38 13.44
C HIS A 21 12.11 -1.23 13.84
N VAL A 22 13.11 -0.90 13.01
CA VAL A 22 14.06 0.21 13.28
C VAL A 22 13.32 1.54 13.44
N LEU A 23 12.39 1.84 12.53
CA LEU A 23 11.61 3.08 12.58
C LEU A 23 10.70 3.13 13.83
N SER A 24 10.03 2.02 14.15
CA SER A 24 9.17 1.93 15.33
C SER A 24 9.96 2.09 16.63
N SER A 25 11.14 1.45 16.72
CA SER A 25 12.05 1.56 17.87
C SER A 25 12.64 2.98 18.03
N ALA A 26 12.72 3.75 16.96
CA ALA A 26 13.08 5.16 17.00
C ALA A 26 11.90 6.10 17.38
N GLY A 27 10.74 5.55 17.70
CA GLY A 27 9.53 6.31 18.03
C GLY A 27 8.81 6.90 16.82
N ILE A 28 9.19 6.50 15.60
CA ILE A 28 8.55 6.97 14.36
C ILE A 28 7.34 6.08 14.08
N LYS A 29 6.17 6.71 13.91
CA LYS A 29 4.94 5.98 13.57
C LYS A 29 5.00 5.42 12.14
N VAL A 30 4.83 4.10 12.02
CA VAL A 30 4.72 3.34 10.77
C VAL A 30 3.45 2.50 10.79
N GLU A 31 2.74 2.42 9.67
CA GLU A 31 1.58 1.55 9.49
C GLU A 31 1.82 0.54 8.36
N LEU A 32 1.37 -0.70 8.54
CA LEU A 32 1.36 -1.72 7.48
C LEU A 32 -0.06 -1.79 6.91
N CYS A 33 -0.20 -1.37 5.66
CA CYS A 33 -1.49 -1.22 4.98
C CYS A 33 -1.64 -2.27 3.89
N HIS A 34 -2.83 -2.86 3.76
CA HIS A 34 -3.14 -3.79 2.69
C HIS A 34 -4.07 -3.12 1.68
N ALA A 35 -3.63 -3.04 0.43
CA ALA A 35 -4.42 -2.59 -0.70
C ALA A 35 -5.16 -3.79 -1.30
N LEU A 36 -6.47 -3.80 -1.09
CA LEU A 36 -7.36 -4.78 -1.71
C LEU A 36 -7.90 -4.22 -3.01
N ILE A 37 -7.86 -5.02 -4.08
CA ILE A 37 -8.59 -4.67 -5.30
C ILE A 37 -10.07 -4.84 -4.98
N LYS A 38 -10.78 -3.71 -4.97
CA LYS A 38 -12.23 -3.74 -5.09
C LYS A 38 -12.50 -3.81 -6.59
N GLU A 39 -13.02 -4.94 -7.08
CA GLU A 39 -13.52 -4.95 -8.45
C GLU A 39 -14.49 -3.77 -8.59
N GLY A 40 -14.19 -2.89 -9.56
CA GLY A 40 -15.02 -1.73 -9.83
C GLY A 40 -16.45 -2.21 -10.00
N GLN A 41 -17.40 -1.58 -9.31
CA GLN A 41 -18.79 -1.89 -9.59
C GLN A 41 -19.01 -1.66 -11.10
N PRO A 42 -19.78 -2.52 -11.79
CA PRO A 42 -20.07 -2.33 -13.21
C PRO A 42 -20.83 -1.01 -13.35
N GLY A 43 -20.11 0.08 -13.59
CA GLY A 43 -20.59 1.46 -13.42
C GLY A 43 -19.46 2.49 -13.37
N ASP A 44 -18.29 2.13 -12.84
CA ASP A 44 -17.09 2.98 -12.87
C ASP A 44 -16.41 2.89 -14.25
N LYS A 45 -17.07 3.45 -15.27
CA LYS A 45 -16.40 3.73 -16.54
C LYS A 45 -15.37 4.81 -16.27
N LEU A 46 -14.10 4.42 -16.25
CA LEU A 46 -12.99 5.36 -16.42
C LEU A 46 -13.21 6.02 -17.79
N GLN A 47 -13.59 7.30 -17.77
CA GLN A 47 -13.49 8.14 -18.95
C GLN A 47 -11.99 8.30 -19.19
N GLU A 48 -11.47 7.57 -20.17
CA GLU A 48 -10.22 7.93 -20.81
C GLU A 48 -10.47 9.30 -21.46
N GLU A 49 -10.09 10.37 -20.77
CA GLU A 49 -9.90 11.67 -21.41
C GLU A 49 -8.68 11.53 -22.32
N GLU A 50 -8.93 11.25 -23.61
CA GLU A 50 -7.99 11.54 -24.67
C GLU A 50 -7.67 13.04 -24.65
N THR A 51 -6.57 13.42 -24.02
CA THR A 51 -5.95 14.74 -24.23
C THR A 51 -4.97 14.60 -25.39
N GLN A 52 -5.31 15.28 -26.48
CA GLN A 52 -4.53 15.44 -27.71
C GLN A 52 -3.18 16.13 -27.48
#